data_AF-A0A7V0SEH3-F1
#
_entry.id   AF-A0A7V0SEH3-F1
#
_cell.length_a   1.000
_cell.length_b   1.000
_cell.length_c   1.000
_cell.angle_alpha   90.00
_cell.angle_beta   90.00
_cell.angle_gamma   90.00
#
_symmetry.space_group_name_H-M   'P 1'
#
loop_
_entity.id
_entity.type
_entity.pdbx_description
1 polymer ?
#
loop_
_entity_poly.entity_id
_entity_poly.type
_entity_poly.pdbx_seq_one_letter_code
_entity_poly.pdbx_strand_id
1 'polypeptide(L)'
;MDNSELLKRVHKRMVDGLLNRGDGQADRNMAGISAMDEKLRKSIAELYLALEEAGNSPMAVDLLAEHVAILVEMINHFKSKPR
;
A
#
# COMPACT_ATOMS: atom_id res chain seq x y z
N MET A 1 -6.49 -0.30 -20.35
CA MET A 1 -5.20 -0.75 -19.81
C MET A 1 -5.51 -1.81 -18.78
N ASP A 2 -4.82 -2.95 -18.77
CA ASP A 2 -5.11 -4.05 -17.86
C ASP A 2 -4.70 -3.68 -16.41
N ASN A 3 -5.66 -3.68 -15.49
CA ASN A 3 -5.45 -3.35 -14.07
C ASN A 3 -4.40 -4.26 -13.41
N SER A 4 -4.21 -5.47 -13.96
CA SER A 4 -3.14 -6.39 -13.53
C SER A 4 -1.75 -5.80 -13.74
N GLU A 5 -1.55 -4.99 -14.79
CA GLU A 5 -0.27 -4.38 -15.14
C GLU A 5 0.10 -3.22 -14.22
N LEU A 6 -0.89 -2.45 -13.73
CA LEU A 6 -0.68 -1.39 -12.76
C LEU A 6 -0.20 -1.97 -11.42
N LEU A 7 -0.89 -3.00 -10.95
CA LEU A 7 -0.57 -3.69 -9.69
C LEU A 7 0.80 -4.36 -9.73
N LYS A 8 1.14 -5.05 -10.83
CA LYS A 8 2.47 -5.65 -11.05
C LYS A 8 3.58 -4.60 -11.02
N ARG A 9 3.35 -3.42 -11.61
CA ARG A 9 4.35 -2.34 -11.69
C ARG A 9 4.63 -1.69 -10.34
N VAL A 10 3.57 -1.47 -9.55
CA VAL A 10 3.69 -0.98 -8.16
C VAL A 10 4.40 -2.02 -7.30
N HIS A 11 4.03 -3.30 -7.43
CA HIS A 11 4.64 -4.41 -6.71
C HIS A 11 6.14 -4.55 -6.99
N LYS A 12 6.55 -4.55 -8.27
CA LYS A 12 7.95 -4.72 -8.67
C LYS A 12 8.86 -3.63 -8.08
N ARG A 13 8.45 -2.36 -8.19
CA ARG A 13 9.23 -1.21 -7.68
C ARG A 13 9.49 -1.28 -6.18
N MET A 14 8.57 -1.87 -5.42
CA MET A 14 8.68 -1.97 -3.96
C MET A 14 9.56 -3.15 -3.52
N VAL A 15 9.45 -4.30 -4.18
CA VAL A 15 10.32 -5.47 -3.93
C VAL A 15 11.79 -5.12 -4.17
N ASP A 16 12.07 -4.42 -5.28
CA ASP A 16 13.42 -3.96 -5.60
C ASP A 16 13.98 -2.99 -4.53
N GLY A 17 13.10 -2.22 -3.86
CA GLY A 17 13.47 -1.32 -2.76
C GLY A 17 13.74 -2.03 -1.43
N LEU A 18 13.08 -3.17 -1.18
CA LEU A 18 13.25 -3.99 0.02
C LEU A 18 14.50 -4.89 -0.06
N LEU A 19 14.76 -5.48 -1.23
CA LEU A 19 15.93 -6.33 -1.46
C LEU A 19 17.27 -5.59 -1.30
N ASN A 20 17.28 -4.26 -1.41
CA ASN A 20 18.48 -3.44 -1.31
C ASN A 20 18.90 -3.07 0.14
N ARG A 21 18.23 -3.59 1.18
CA ARG A 21 18.62 -3.37 2.58
C ARG A 21 18.81 -4.71 3.30
N GLY A 22 20.04 -5.21 3.35
CA GLY A 22 20.41 -6.44 4.06
C GLY A 22 20.63 -6.23 5.57
N ASP A 23 20.07 -7.12 6.39
CA ASP A 23 20.74 -7.78 7.53
C ASP A 23 19.82 -8.80 8.24
N GLY A 24 20.33 -10.02 8.43
CA GLY A 24 19.60 -11.28 8.66
C GLY A 24 18.89 -11.49 10.01
N GLN A 25 18.65 -10.43 10.80
CA GLN A 25 17.76 -10.49 11.98
C GLN A 25 16.51 -9.62 11.81
N ALA A 26 16.52 -8.69 10.84
CA ALA A 26 15.35 -7.98 10.37
C ALA A 26 14.35 -8.91 9.66
N ASP A 27 14.82 -10.04 9.11
CA ASP A 27 14.06 -10.88 8.17
C ASP A 27 12.74 -11.46 8.70
N ARG A 28 12.64 -11.82 9.99
CA ARG A 28 11.36 -12.37 10.52
C ARG A 28 10.29 -11.30 10.75
N ASN A 29 10.67 -10.14 11.29
CA ASN A 29 9.74 -9.01 11.43
C ASN A 29 9.42 -8.39 10.06
N MET A 30 10.39 -8.34 9.15
CA MET A 30 10.20 -7.86 7.79
C MET A 30 9.34 -8.80 6.95
N ALA A 31 9.42 -10.13 7.15
CA ALA A 31 8.52 -11.08 6.49
C ALA A 31 7.05 -10.87 6.92
N GLY A 32 6.81 -10.65 8.21
CA GLY A 32 5.48 -10.32 8.73
C GLY A 32 4.94 -9.00 8.18
N ILE A 33 5.77 -7.96 8.17
CA ILE A 33 5.43 -6.65 7.59
C ILE A 33 5.16 -6.77 6.09
N SER A 34 5.97 -7.55 5.36
CA SER A 34 5.81 -7.76 3.92
C SER A 34 4.49 -8.47 3.59
N ALA A 35 4.10 -9.48 4.37
CA ALA A 35 2.82 -10.16 4.20
C ALA A 35 1.63 -9.24 4.51
N MET A 36 1.74 -8.40 5.54
CA MET A 36 0.71 -7.39 5.86
C MET A 36 0.59 -6.33 4.76
N ASP A 37 1.72 -5.89 4.21
CA ASP A 37 1.75 -4.94 3.09
C ASP A 37 1.17 -5.54 1.80
N GLU A 38 1.49 -6.81 1.49
CA GLU A 38 0.87 -7.51 0.36
C GLU A 38 -0.65 -7.62 0.54
N LYS A 39 -1.12 -7.97 1.74
CA LYS A 39 -2.55 -8.03 2.06
C LYS A 39 -3.21 -6.67 1.88
N LEU A 40 -2.60 -5.60 2.39
CA LEU A 40 -3.11 -4.24 2.23
C LEU A 40 -3.23 -3.85 0.74
N ARG A 41 -2.20 -4.17 -0.07
CA ARG A 41 -2.22 -3.91 -1.51
C ARG A 41 -3.35 -4.64 -2.23
N LYS A 42 -3.62 -5.91 -1.87
CA LYS A 42 -4.77 -6.66 -2.40
C LYS A 42 -6.09 -6.02 -2.00
N SER A 43 -6.25 -5.66 -0.72
CA SER A 43 -7.47 -5.01 -0.24
C SER A 43 -7.73 -3.63 -0.87
N ILE A 44 -6.68 -2.85 -1.17
CA ILE A 44 -6.82 -1.58 -1.90
C ILE A 44 -7.31 -1.84 -3.34
N ALA A 45 -6.79 -2.88 -4.00
CA ALA A 45 -7.25 -3.24 -5.35
C ALA A 45 -8.70 -3.72 -5.36
N GLU A 46 -9.09 -4.55 -4.38
CA GLU A 46 -10.48 -4.99 -4.19
C GLU A 46 -11.41 -3.81 -3.94
N LEU A 47 -11.02 -2.87 -3.09
CA LEU A 47 -11.76 -1.64 -2.84
C LEU A 47 -11.94 -0.82 -4.13
N TYR A 48 -10.89 -0.65 -4.92
CA TYR A 48 -10.97 0.06 -6.20
C TYR A 48 -12.00 -0.56 -7.13
N LEU A 49 -12.00 -1.89 -7.28
CA LEU A 49 -12.97 -2.59 -8.13
C LEU A 49 -14.41 -2.39 -7.63
N ALA A 50 -14.64 -2.51 -6.32
CA ALA A 50 -15.96 -2.27 -5.74
C ALA A 50 -16.43 -0.81 -5.96
N LEU A 51 -15.52 0.16 -5.90
CA LEU A 51 -15.83 1.56 -6.19
C LEU A 51 -16.13 1.82 -7.68
N GLU A 52 -15.40 1.14 -8.58
CA GLU A 52 -15.65 1.19 -10.02
C GLU A 52 -17.03 0.59 -10.35
N GLU A 53 -17.35 -0.58 -9.79
CA GLU A 53 -18.64 -1.26 -9.95
C GLU A 53 -19.81 -0.43 -9.39
N ALA A 54 -19.60 0.31 -8.31
CA ALA A 54 -20.61 1.19 -7.73
C ALA A 54 -20.96 2.39 -8.62
N GLY A 55 -20.10 2.77 -9.57
CA GLY A 55 -20.35 3.83 -10.54
C GLY A 55 -20.51 5.25 -9.97
N ASN A 56 -20.26 5.45 -8.67
CA ASN A 56 -20.39 6.73 -7.98
C ASN A 56 -19.02 7.38 -7.77
N SER A 57 -18.57 8.14 -8.76
CA SER A 57 -17.24 8.76 -8.74
C SER A 57 -17.00 9.71 -7.56
N PRO A 58 -17.93 10.60 -7.16
CA PRO A 58 -17.76 11.43 -5.97
C PRO A 58 -17.47 10.61 -4.70
N MET A 59 -18.29 9.58 -4.44
CA MET A 59 -18.11 8.71 -3.27
C MET A 59 -16.76 7.97 -3.31
N ALA A 60 -16.34 7.51 -4.49
CA ALA A 60 -15.05 6.85 -4.65
C ALA A 60 -13.88 7.80 -4.34
N VAL A 61 -13.96 9.06 -4.79
CA VAL A 61 -12.94 10.07 -4.49
C VAL A 61 -12.87 10.35 -2.99
N ASP A 62 -14.02 10.56 -2.34
CA ASP A 62 -14.08 10.85 -0.92
C ASP A 62 -13.48 9.71 -0.08
N LEU A 63 -13.89 8.47 -0.34
CA LEU A 63 -13.36 7.30 0.35
C LEU A 63 -11.85 7.11 0.16
N LEU A 64 -11.36 7.27 -1.08
CA LEU A 64 -9.92 7.16 -1.33
C LEU A 64 -9.13 8.29 -0.67
N ALA A 65 -9.67 9.52 -0.64
CA ALA A 65 -9.04 10.65 0.01
C ALA A 65 -8.91 10.45 1.53
N GLU A 66 -9.94 9.92 2.19
CA GLU A 66 -9.88 9.58 3.62
C GLU A 66 -8.79 8.55 3.93
N HIS A 67 -8.68 7.48 3.13
CA HIS A 67 -7.61 6.49 3.30
C HIS A 67 -6.22 7.11 3.13
N VAL A 68 -6.05 8.00 2.15
CA VAL A 68 -4.79 8.73 1.96
C VAL A 68 -4.48 9.63 3.15
N ALA A 69 -5.47 10.32 3.72
CA ALA A 69 -5.28 11.16 4.90
C ALA A 69 -4.73 10.36 6.09
N ILE A 70 -5.32 9.19 6.37
CA ILE A 70 -4.83 8.27 7.41
C ILE A 70 -3.37 7.88 7.16
N LEU A 71 -3.02 7.51 5.92
CA LEU A 71 -1.65 7.14 5.56
C LEU A 71 -0.67 8.32 5.76
N VAL A 72 -1.07 9.53 5.41
CA VAL A 72 -0.27 10.75 5.61
C VAL A 72 -0.02 11.00 7.11
N GLU A 73 -1.05 10.85 7.95
CA GLU A 73 -0.90 10.97 9.41
C GLU A 73 0.07 9.93 9.97
N MET A 74 -0.05 8.67 9.54
CA MET A 74 0.88 7.61 9.94
C MET A 74 2.32 7.90 9.51
N ILE A 75 2.52 8.39 8.29
CA ILE A 75 3.84 8.81 7.78
C ILE A 75 4.41 9.93 8.66
N ASN A 76 3.59 10.94 8.97
CA ASN A 76 4.02 12.06 9.81
C ASN A 76 4.40 11.59 11.22
N HIS A 77 3.66 10.62 11.78
CA HIS A 77 4.01 9.98 13.05
C HIS A 77 5.35 9.25 13.01
N PHE A 78 5.66 8.52 11.93
CA PHE A 78 6.97 7.88 11.80
C PHE A 78 8.09 8.91 11.59
N LYS A 79 7.83 10.03 10.91
CA LYS A 79 8.79 11.12 10.71
C LYS A 79 9.07 11.93 11.98
N SER A 80 8.09 12.08 12.86
CA SER A 80 8.22 12.87 14.08
C SER A 80 8.90 12.14 15.24
N LYS A 81 9.09 10.82 15.13
CA LYS A 81 9.82 10.04 16.13
C LYS A 81 11.34 10.30 16.03
N PRO A 82 12.02 10.69 17.13
CA PRO A 82 13.48 10.71 17.17
C PRO A 82 14.02 9.29 16.93
N ARG A 83 15.10 9.20 16.15
CA ARG A 83 15.77 7.93 15.82
C ARG A 83 16.38 7.28 17.05
#